data_AF-A0A0H3CL02-F1
#
_entry.id   AF-A0A0H3CL02-F1
#
_cell.length_a   1.000
_cell.length_b   1.000
_cell.length_c   1.000
_cell.angle_alpha   90.00
_cell.angle_beta   90.00
_cell.angle_gamma   90.00
#
_symmetry.space_group_name_H-M   'P 1'
#
loop_
_entity.id
_entity.type
_entity.pdbx_description
1 polymer ?
#
loop_
_entity_poly.entity_id
_entity_poly.type
_entity_poly.pdbx_seq_one_letter_code
_entity_poly.pdbx_strand_id
1 'polypeptide(L)'
;MRLVQLSRHNIAFPSPEGALREPNGLLALGGDLSPARLLMAYQRGIFPWFSPGDPILWWSPDPRAVLWPTQFHLSRSMKRFHAKSPYRVTLNHAFGQVIEGCAEDRHEGTWITRDIITAYHQLHELGYAHSIEVWEGGELVGGMYGVAQGTLFCGESMFSRAVNASKTALLVFCQEFAQRGGQLLDCQVLNEHTASLGAVEISRRHYIEHLDNCRQEKLPRDFWVPRTLFMPNV
;
A
#
# COMPACT_ATOMS: atom_id res chain seq x y z
N MET A 1 27.68 0.65 -7.40
CA MET A 1 26.89 1.05 -8.57
C MET A 1 26.60 2.54 -8.48
N ARG A 2 26.43 3.29 -9.58
CA ARG A 2 26.08 4.72 -9.53
C ARG A 2 24.57 4.89 -9.62
N LEU A 3 24.00 5.77 -8.78
CA LEU A 3 22.57 6.10 -8.82
C LEU A 3 22.20 6.75 -10.17
N VAL A 4 21.07 6.37 -10.75
CA VAL A 4 20.58 6.97 -12.00
C VAL A 4 19.74 8.19 -11.69
N GLN A 5 20.06 9.33 -12.31
CA GLN A 5 19.19 10.51 -12.33
C GLN A 5 18.12 10.33 -13.42
N LEU A 6 16.84 10.33 -13.03
CA LEU A 6 15.74 10.22 -13.98
C LEU A 6 15.49 11.55 -14.71
N SER A 7 15.18 11.44 -16.00
CA SER A 7 14.79 12.57 -16.84
C SER A 7 13.33 12.96 -16.61
N ARG A 8 13.01 14.25 -16.74
CA ARG A 8 11.62 14.76 -16.77
C ARG A 8 10.90 14.49 -18.09
N HIS A 9 11.62 14.08 -19.13
CA HIS A 9 11.07 13.87 -20.48
C HIS A 9 10.89 12.38 -20.83
N ASN A 10 11.24 11.47 -19.92
CA ASN A 10 11.08 10.04 -20.08
C ASN A 10 10.68 9.40 -18.76
N ILE A 11 9.70 8.49 -18.79
CA ILE A 11 9.18 7.77 -17.61
C ILE A 11 9.92 6.46 -17.30
N ALA A 12 10.87 6.04 -18.14
CA ALA A 12 11.58 4.78 -17.97
C ALA A 12 12.46 4.75 -16.70
N PHE A 13 12.52 3.56 -16.10
CA PHE A 13 13.38 3.25 -14.96
C PHE A 13 14.55 2.34 -15.35
N PRO A 14 15.67 2.35 -14.61
CA PRO A 14 16.66 1.27 -14.70
C PRO A 14 16.08 -0.08 -14.21
N SER A 15 16.79 -1.18 -14.46
CA SER A 15 16.40 -2.48 -13.92
C SER A 15 16.47 -2.50 -12.39
N PRO A 16 15.45 -3.01 -11.68
CA PRO A 16 15.49 -3.17 -10.22
C PRO A 16 16.69 -3.97 -9.72
N GLU A 17 17.23 -4.91 -10.48
CA GLU A 17 18.41 -5.71 -10.09
C GLU A 17 19.66 -4.85 -9.84
N GLY A 18 19.71 -3.64 -10.41
CA GLY A 18 20.78 -2.69 -10.16
C GLY A 18 20.67 -1.92 -8.85
N ALA A 19 19.58 -2.03 -8.08
CA ALA A 19 19.45 -1.21 -6.88
C ALA A 19 20.59 -1.44 -5.87
N LEU A 20 20.99 -0.38 -5.17
CA LEU A 20 22.05 -0.44 -4.16
C LEU A 20 21.71 -1.45 -3.05
N ARG A 21 22.75 -2.05 -2.47
CA ARG A 21 22.62 -2.86 -1.25
C ARG A 21 22.51 -2.02 0.01
N GLU A 22 23.18 -0.87 0.01
CA GLU A 22 23.15 0.12 1.09
C GLU A 22 23.15 1.53 0.48
N PRO A 23 22.11 2.35 0.73
CA PRO A 23 20.83 2.00 1.37
C PRO A 23 20.07 0.92 0.57
N ASN A 24 19.47 -0.05 1.27
CA ASN A 24 18.85 -1.22 0.63
C ASN A 24 17.75 -0.81 -0.35
N GLY A 25 17.96 -1.10 -1.62
CA GLY A 25 16.98 -0.91 -2.67
C GLY A 25 16.99 0.46 -3.31
N LEU A 26 17.86 1.40 -2.91
CA LEU A 26 17.92 2.70 -3.55
C LEU A 26 18.36 2.54 -5.01
N LEU A 27 17.50 2.96 -5.94
CA LEU A 27 17.67 2.65 -7.37
C LEU A 27 17.93 3.89 -8.23
N ALA A 28 17.17 4.95 -8.01
CA ALA A 28 17.22 6.16 -8.82
C ALA A 28 16.78 7.40 -8.03
N LEU A 29 17.11 8.59 -8.54
CA LEU A 29 16.63 9.86 -8.01
C LEU A 29 16.03 10.77 -9.10
N GLY A 30 15.18 11.71 -8.70
CA GLY A 30 14.60 12.73 -9.57
C GLY A 30 13.40 12.27 -10.39
N GLY A 31 13.19 12.92 -11.53
CA GLY A 31 11.96 12.78 -12.32
C GLY A 31 10.84 13.67 -11.78
N ASP A 32 9.65 13.07 -11.61
CA ASP A 32 8.39 13.69 -11.19
C ASP A 32 7.47 12.63 -10.56
N LEU A 33 6.35 13.02 -9.99
CA LEU A 33 5.33 12.09 -9.47
C LEU A 33 4.11 12.03 -10.41
N SER A 34 4.33 12.15 -11.73
CA SER A 34 3.22 12.05 -12.69
C SER A 34 2.58 10.66 -12.64
N PRO A 35 1.25 10.54 -12.88
CA PRO A 35 0.57 9.25 -12.88
C PRO A 35 1.24 8.20 -13.76
N ALA A 36 1.68 8.57 -14.97
CA ALA A 36 2.36 7.67 -15.89
C ALA A 36 3.66 7.10 -15.31
N ARG A 37 4.46 7.93 -14.62
CA ARG A 37 5.71 7.47 -14.00
C ARG A 37 5.46 6.60 -12.78
N LEU A 38 4.51 6.97 -11.92
CA LEU A 38 4.16 6.16 -10.76
C LEU A 38 3.66 4.78 -11.18
N LEU A 39 2.75 4.71 -12.15
CA LEU A 39 2.27 3.43 -12.69
C LEU A 39 3.41 2.59 -13.29
N MET A 40 4.33 3.23 -14.04
CA MET A 40 5.53 2.55 -14.55
C MET A 40 6.42 2.03 -13.42
N ALA A 41 6.56 2.77 -12.32
CA ALA A 41 7.33 2.34 -11.16
C ALA A 41 6.70 1.08 -10.52
N TYR A 42 5.41 1.12 -10.18
CA TYR A 42 4.71 -0.02 -9.59
C TYR A 42 4.72 -1.25 -10.48
N GLN A 43 4.53 -1.08 -11.80
CA GLN A 43 4.61 -2.17 -12.77
C GLN A 43 5.99 -2.84 -12.84
N ARG A 44 7.03 -2.22 -12.27
CA ARG A 44 8.40 -2.74 -12.21
C ARG A 44 8.87 -3.01 -10.78
N GLY A 45 7.96 -2.97 -9.81
CA GLY A 45 8.28 -3.24 -8.41
C GLY A 45 9.05 -2.10 -7.73
N ILE A 46 8.91 -0.88 -8.24
CA ILE A 46 9.59 0.32 -7.75
C ILE A 46 8.56 1.25 -7.08
N PHE A 47 8.93 1.88 -5.97
CA PHE A 47 8.07 2.87 -5.29
C PHE A 47 8.87 4.14 -4.91
N PRO A 48 8.21 5.31 -4.86
CA PRO A 48 8.84 6.52 -4.37
C PRO A 48 8.86 6.56 -2.85
N TRP A 49 9.96 6.98 -2.24
CA TRP A 49 10.04 7.20 -0.79
C TRP A 49 11.16 8.17 -0.46
N PHE A 50 10.84 9.35 0.09
CA PHE A 50 11.83 10.40 0.35
C PHE A 50 11.34 11.33 1.46
N SER A 51 12.26 12.01 2.14
CA SER A 51 11.91 12.94 3.21
C SER A 51 11.54 14.32 2.65
N PRO A 52 10.78 15.14 3.39
CA PRO A 52 10.59 16.54 3.03
C PRO A 52 11.94 17.26 2.84
N GLY A 53 12.14 17.86 1.67
CA GLY A 53 13.39 18.56 1.30
C GLY A 53 14.38 17.71 0.50
N ASP A 54 14.23 16.38 0.50
CA ASP A 54 15.02 15.49 -0.35
C ASP A 54 14.52 15.52 -1.80
N PRO A 55 15.38 15.22 -2.80
CA PRO A 55 14.89 14.88 -4.13
C PRO A 55 14.03 13.61 -4.07
N ILE A 56 13.15 13.42 -5.07
CA ILE A 56 12.40 12.16 -5.21
C ILE A 56 13.40 11.01 -5.29
N LEU A 57 13.26 10.01 -4.42
CA LEU A 57 14.05 8.78 -4.42
C LEU A 57 13.15 7.60 -4.74
N TRP A 58 13.67 6.66 -5.53
CA TRP A 58 12.97 5.49 -6.01
C TRP A 58 13.64 4.21 -5.54
N TRP A 59 12.84 3.26 -5.06
CA TRP A 59 13.32 2.12 -4.30
C TRP A 59 12.78 0.80 -4.83
N SER A 60 13.60 -0.25 -4.72
CA SER A 60 13.20 -1.65 -4.88
C SER A 60 14.12 -2.51 -4.00
N PRO A 61 13.80 -2.77 -2.72
CA PRO A 61 14.66 -3.47 -1.76
C PRO A 61 14.85 -4.95 -2.09
N ASP A 62 15.90 -5.56 -1.54
CA ASP A 62 16.11 -7.01 -1.48
C ASP A 62 16.63 -7.39 -0.07
N PRO A 63 15.89 -8.18 0.73
CA PRO A 63 14.59 -8.77 0.42
C PRO A 63 13.45 -7.73 0.32
N ARG A 64 12.29 -8.18 -0.15
CA ARG A 64 11.04 -7.43 -0.24
C ARG A 64 10.01 -8.01 0.73
N ALA A 65 9.40 -7.16 1.54
CA ALA A 65 8.37 -7.58 2.49
C ALA A 65 7.01 -7.73 1.78
N VAL A 66 6.34 -8.84 2.04
CA VAL A 66 5.04 -9.18 1.44
C VAL A 66 4.13 -9.84 2.47
N LEU A 67 2.82 -9.81 2.21
CA LEU A 67 1.82 -10.49 3.01
C LEU A 67 0.90 -11.29 2.09
N TRP A 68 0.84 -12.60 2.32
CA TRP A 68 -0.17 -13.45 1.69
C TRP A 68 -1.51 -13.22 2.39
N PRO A 69 -2.58 -12.77 1.70
CA PRO A 69 -3.88 -12.48 2.32
C PRO A 69 -4.43 -13.64 3.15
N THR A 70 -4.20 -14.87 2.69
CA THR A 70 -4.63 -16.12 3.33
C THR A 70 -3.80 -16.51 4.55
N GLN A 71 -2.64 -15.87 4.74
CA GLN A 71 -1.73 -16.10 5.87
C GLN A 71 -1.75 -14.96 6.89
N PHE A 72 -2.72 -14.04 6.79
CA PHE A 72 -2.91 -12.97 7.78
C PHE A 72 -3.00 -13.56 9.19
N HIS A 73 -2.10 -13.14 10.08
CA HIS A 73 -2.05 -13.63 11.44
C HIS A 73 -3.10 -12.94 12.32
N LEU A 74 -4.26 -13.59 12.46
CA LEU A 74 -5.32 -13.12 13.35
C LEU A 74 -5.12 -13.63 14.78
N SER A 75 -4.58 -12.77 15.65
CA SER A 75 -4.40 -13.10 17.07
C SER A 75 -5.74 -13.40 17.77
N ARG A 76 -5.69 -14.19 18.85
CA ARG A 76 -6.90 -14.56 19.63
C ARG A 76 -7.64 -13.33 20.18
N SER A 77 -6.92 -12.30 20.63
CA SER A 77 -7.52 -11.06 21.13
C SER A 77 -8.19 -10.28 20.01
N MET A 78 -7.55 -10.19 18.84
CA MET A 78 -8.12 -9.52 17.67
C MET A 78 -9.36 -10.25 17.16
N LYS A 79 -9.37 -11.59 17.15
CA LYS A 79 -10.55 -12.39 16.79
C LYS A 79 -11.74 -12.10 17.71
N ARG A 80 -11.52 -12.01 19.03
CA ARG A 80 -12.56 -11.65 20.00
C ARG A 80 -13.07 -10.23 19.82
N PHE A 81 -12.16 -9.28 19.55
CA PHE A 81 -12.51 -7.90 19.28
C PHE A 81 -13.36 -7.79 18.01
N HIS A 82 -12.91 -8.40 16.90
CA HIS A 82 -13.57 -8.30 15.61
C HIS A 82 -14.98 -8.93 15.61
N ALA A 83 -15.19 -10.03 16.36
CA ALA A 83 -16.50 -10.64 16.52
C ALA A 83 -17.57 -9.72 17.13
N LYS A 84 -17.15 -8.67 17.85
CA LYS A 84 -18.01 -7.64 18.46
C LYS A 84 -17.58 -6.24 18.00
N SER A 85 -17.01 -6.14 16.80
CA SER A 85 -16.39 -4.89 16.36
C SER A 85 -17.44 -3.78 16.30
N PRO A 86 -17.15 -2.59 16.86
CA PRO A 86 -18.02 -1.42 16.70
C PRO A 86 -17.84 -0.76 15.33
N TYR A 87 -16.93 -1.27 14.50
CA TYR A 87 -16.50 -0.59 13.29
C TYR A 87 -17.30 -0.97 12.06
N ARG A 88 -17.54 0.00 11.19
CA ARG A 88 -17.91 -0.22 9.79
C ARG A 88 -16.65 -0.09 8.94
N VAL A 89 -16.44 -1.01 8.00
CA VAL A 89 -15.34 -0.92 7.03
C VAL A 89 -15.88 -0.67 5.65
N THR A 90 -15.30 0.29 4.95
CA THR A 90 -15.67 0.61 3.58
C THR A 90 -14.48 0.65 2.63
N LEU A 91 -14.78 0.64 1.34
CA LEU A 91 -13.83 0.76 0.25
C LEU A 91 -14.11 2.04 -0.52
N ASN A 92 -13.06 2.83 -0.79
CA ASN A 92 -13.07 4.00 -1.67
C ASN A 92 -14.13 5.06 -1.34
N HIS A 93 -14.56 5.21 -0.09
CA HIS A 93 -15.47 6.30 0.29
C HIS A 93 -14.74 7.60 0.61
N ALA A 94 -13.50 7.54 1.10
CA ALA A 94 -12.82 8.72 1.61
C ALA A 94 -11.29 8.64 1.44
N PHE A 95 -10.82 8.40 0.20
CA PHE A 95 -9.39 8.28 -0.11
C PHE A 95 -8.57 9.44 0.43
N GLY A 96 -9.01 10.68 0.18
CA GLY A 96 -8.35 11.90 0.68
C GLY A 96 -8.18 11.90 2.21
N GLN A 97 -9.23 11.56 2.95
CA GLN A 97 -9.16 11.52 4.42
C GLN A 97 -8.24 10.40 4.92
N VAL A 98 -8.15 9.27 4.21
CA VAL A 98 -7.26 8.16 4.58
C VAL A 98 -5.80 8.53 4.37
N ILE A 99 -5.44 9.10 3.22
CA ILE A 99 -4.05 9.50 2.95
C ILE A 99 -3.61 10.66 3.86
N GLU A 100 -4.51 11.60 4.15
CA GLU A 100 -4.28 12.67 5.14
C GLU A 100 -4.10 12.08 6.56
N GLY A 101 -4.94 11.13 6.96
CA GLY A 101 -4.80 10.42 8.22
C GLY A 101 -3.44 9.71 8.36
N CYS A 102 -2.92 9.13 7.27
CA CYS A 102 -1.59 8.54 7.23
C CYS A 102 -0.47 9.60 7.28
N ALA A 103 -0.70 10.78 6.69
CA ALA A 103 0.27 11.87 6.71
C ALA A 103 0.47 12.46 8.12
N GLU A 104 -0.59 12.47 8.94
CA GLU A 104 -0.65 13.04 10.29
C GLU A 104 -0.28 12.06 11.42
N ASP A 105 -0.16 10.75 11.15
CA ASP A 105 -0.05 9.69 12.17
C ASP A 105 1.23 9.77 13.03
N ARG A 106 2.19 10.64 12.68
CA ARG A 106 3.45 10.84 13.42
C ARG A 106 3.65 12.29 13.82
N HIS A 107 3.96 12.51 15.10
CA HIS A 107 4.19 13.84 15.67
C HIS A 107 5.35 14.60 15.00
N GLU A 108 6.33 13.89 14.44
CA GLU A 108 7.49 14.48 13.74
C GLU A 108 7.30 14.60 12.22
N GLY A 109 6.08 14.30 11.72
CA GLY A 109 5.77 14.24 10.29
C GLY A 109 6.13 12.89 9.66
N THR A 110 5.66 12.70 8.42
CA THR A 110 5.89 11.49 7.63
C THR A 110 6.51 11.85 6.28
N TRP A 111 6.87 10.85 5.48
CA TRP A 111 7.31 11.01 4.10
C TRP A 111 6.16 11.46 3.16
N ILE A 112 4.91 11.44 3.64
CA ILE A 112 3.71 11.76 2.88
C ILE A 112 3.54 13.29 2.83
N THR A 113 4.25 13.91 1.90
CA THR A 113 4.17 15.36 1.63
C THR A 113 2.91 15.71 0.83
N ARG A 114 2.61 17.01 0.68
CA ARG A 114 1.52 17.49 -0.21
C ARG A 114 1.65 17.00 -1.65
N ASP A 115 2.87 16.84 -2.15
CA ASP A 115 3.13 16.34 -3.50
C ASP A 115 2.77 14.85 -3.61
N ILE A 116 3.08 14.05 -2.59
CA ILE A 116 2.64 12.65 -2.49
C ILE A 116 1.11 12.59 -2.41
N ILE A 117 0.48 13.37 -1.55
CA ILE A 117 -1.00 13.40 -1.42
C ILE A 117 -1.63 13.69 -2.78
N THR A 118 -1.17 14.73 -3.47
CA THR A 118 -1.68 15.13 -4.79
C THR A 118 -1.49 14.02 -5.82
N ALA A 119 -0.30 13.42 -5.89
CA ALA A 119 0.00 12.39 -6.88
C ALA A 119 -0.83 11.12 -6.69
N TYR A 120 -1.03 10.68 -5.45
CA TYR A 120 -1.83 9.49 -5.17
C TYR A 120 -3.34 9.77 -5.28
N HIS A 121 -3.78 11.00 -5.02
CA HIS A 121 -5.16 11.41 -5.33
C HIS A 121 -5.44 11.33 -6.83
N GLN A 122 -4.49 11.76 -7.68
CA GLN A 122 -4.60 11.59 -9.12
C GLN A 122 -4.66 10.11 -9.53
N LEU A 123 -3.86 9.24 -8.90
CA LEU A 123 -3.97 7.79 -9.13
C LEU A 123 -5.32 7.22 -8.68
N HIS A 124 -5.91 7.76 -7.61
CA HIS A 124 -7.24 7.37 -7.15
C HIS A 124 -8.32 7.77 -8.15
N GLU A 125 -8.29 9.01 -8.64
CA GLU A 125 -9.22 9.51 -9.66
C GLU A 125 -9.12 8.71 -10.98
N LEU A 126 -7.92 8.22 -11.31
CA LEU A 126 -7.68 7.36 -12.46
C LEU A 126 -8.04 5.88 -12.21
N GLY A 127 -8.45 5.52 -10.99
CA GLY A 127 -8.89 4.17 -10.63
C GLY A 127 -7.77 3.17 -10.34
N TYR A 128 -6.55 3.64 -10.02
CA TYR A 128 -5.39 2.79 -9.70
C TYR A 128 -5.04 2.75 -8.21
N ALA A 129 -5.33 3.82 -7.47
CA ALA A 129 -5.13 3.87 -6.03
C ALA A 129 -6.47 3.72 -5.29
N HIS A 130 -6.45 2.95 -4.20
CA HIS A 130 -7.65 2.61 -3.46
C HIS A 130 -7.43 2.73 -1.96
N SER A 131 -8.49 3.08 -1.25
CA SER A 131 -8.52 3.25 0.20
C SER A 131 -9.52 2.29 0.85
N ILE A 132 -9.18 1.88 2.07
CA ILE A 132 -10.03 1.13 2.96
C ILE A 132 -10.21 1.99 4.21
N GLU A 133 -11.46 2.33 4.53
CA GLU A 133 -11.81 3.22 5.63
C GLU A 133 -12.40 2.42 6.80
N VAL A 134 -12.08 2.82 8.02
CA VAL A 134 -12.65 2.26 9.25
C VAL A 134 -13.36 3.36 10.01
N TRP A 135 -14.67 3.15 10.22
CA TRP A 135 -15.56 4.11 10.84
C TRP A 135 -16.05 3.61 12.19
N GLU A 136 -16.08 4.47 13.20
CA GLU A 136 -16.83 4.25 14.44
C GLU A 136 -17.99 5.24 14.46
N GLY A 137 -19.22 4.74 14.30
CA GLY A 137 -20.37 5.60 14.02
C GLY A 137 -20.17 6.40 12.71
N GLY A 138 -20.07 7.73 12.84
CA GLY A 138 -19.83 8.65 11.72
C GLY A 138 -18.37 9.08 11.54
N GLU A 139 -17.48 8.72 12.46
CA GLU A 139 -16.10 9.23 12.51
C GLU A 139 -15.11 8.25 11.86
N LEU A 140 -14.15 8.79 11.10
CA LEU A 140 -13.06 8.02 10.50
C LEU A 140 -11.97 7.78 11.55
N VAL A 141 -11.86 6.55 12.03
CA VAL A 141 -10.95 6.16 13.12
C VAL A 141 -9.73 5.38 12.67
N GLY A 142 -9.60 5.09 11.38
CA GLY A 142 -8.44 4.44 10.79
C GLY A 142 -8.66 4.08 9.34
N GLY A 143 -7.63 3.51 8.72
CA GLY A 143 -7.71 3.08 7.34
C GLY A 143 -6.35 2.75 6.76
N MET A 144 -6.35 2.32 5.51
CA MET A 144 -5.15 2.08 4.71
C MET A 144 -5.39 2.45 3.26
N TYR A 145 -4.34 2.77 2.53
CA TYR A 145 -4.43 2.98 1.08
C TYR A 145 -3.29 2.28 0.35
N GLY A 146 -3.46 2.11 -0.95
CA GLY A 146 -2.46 1.47 -1.79
C GLY A 146 -2.79 1.50 -3.28
N VAL A 147 -1.91 0.92 -4.08
CA VAL A 147 -2.00 0.88 -5.55
C VAL A 147 -2.25 -0.54 -6.02
N ALA A 148 -3.27 -0.75 -6.84
CA ALA A 148 -3.58 -2.05 -7.41
C ALA A 148 -2.68 -2.39 -8.61
N GLN A 149 -2.21 -3.63 -8.68
CA GLN A 149 -1.46 -4.23 -9.79
C GLN A 149 -2.09 -5.59 -10.13
N GLY A 150 -3.25 -5.57 -10.78
CA GLY A 150 -4.03 -6.77 -11.08
C GLY A 150 -4.51 -7.46 -9.81
N THR A 151 -4.03 -8.67 -9.54
CA THR A 151 -4.31 -9.42 -8.30
C THR A 151 -3.26 -9.20 -7.19
N LEU A 152 -2.34 -8.25 -7.35
CA LEU A 152 -1.42 -7.76 -6.32
C LEU A 152 -1.84 -6.37 -5.83
N PHE A 153 -1.70 -6.10 -4.54
CA PHE A 153 -1.98 -4.79 -3.96
C PHE A 153 -0.74 -4.23 -3.23
N CYS A 154 -0.23 -3.09 -3.69
CA CYS A 154 0.86 -2.37 -3.01
C CYS A 154 0.30 -1.52 -1.89
N GLY A 155 0.38 -2.00 -0.64
CA GLY A 155 -0.08 -1.23 0.52
C GLY A 155 0.92 -0.13 0.85
N GLU A 156 0.50 1.13 0.78
CA GLU A 156 1.41 2.28 0.94
C GLU A 156 1.55 2.69 2.40
N SER A 157 0.42 2.87 3.07
CA SER A 157 0.40 3.24 4.47
C SER A 157 -0.95 2.93 5.10
N MET A 158 -0.98 3.00 6.43
CA MET A 158 -2.17 2.85 7.24
C MET A 158 -2.04 3.73 8.48
N PHE A 159 -3.18 4.12 9.05
CA PHE A 159 -3.23 4.91 10.28
C PHE A 159 -4.31 4.37 11.23
N SER A 160 -4.19 4.70 12.51
CA SER A 160 -5.11 4.21 13.55
C SER A 160 -5.30 5.25 14.64
N ARG A 161 -6.52 5.79 14.74
CA ARG A 161 -6.94 6.72 15.80
C ARG A 161 -7.74 6.03 16.92
N ALA A 162 -8.21 4.80 16.68
CA ALA A 162 -8.85 3.95 17.67
C ALA A 162 -8.20 2.57 17.77
N VAL A 163 -8.51 1.84 18.85
CA VAL A 163 -7.94 0.53 19.15
C VAL A 163 -8.26 -0.48 18.04
N ASN A 164 -7.22 -1.07 17.46
CA ASN A 164 -7.33 -2.06 16.38
C ASN A 164 -7.96 -1.55 15.07
N ALA A 165 -8.12 -0.24 14.85
CA ALA A 165 -8.74 0.26 13.63
C ALA A 165 -7.97 -0.17 12.37
N SER A 166 -6.66 0.11 12.28
CA SER A 166 -5.84 -0.30 11.12
C SER A 166 -5.79 -1.82 10.93
N LYS A 167 -5.77 -2.59 12.02
CA LYS A 167 -5.83 -4.06 11.97
C LYS A 167 -7.16 -4.58 11.45
N THR A 168 -8.27 -3.92 11.80
CA THR A 168 -9.59 -4.23 11.24
C THR A 168 -9.66 -3.91 9.75
N ALA A 169 -9.09 -2.78 9.30
CA ALA A 169 -8.97 -2.47 7.87
C ALA A 169 -8.25 -3.58 7.12
N LEU A 170 -7.04 -3.94 7.56
CA LEU A 170 -6.22 -4.94 6.88
C LEU A 170 -6.87 -6.35 6.94
N LEU A 171 -7.48 -6.72 8.06
CA LEU A 171 -8.20 -7.99 8.20
C LEU A 171 -9.35 -8.11 7.19
N VAL A 172 -10.25 -7.12 7.18
CA VAL A 172 -11.42 -7.13 6.29
C VAL A 172 -10.98 -7.06 4.83
N PHE A 173 -9.97 -6.24 4.52
CA PHE A 173 -9.42 -6.17 3.18
C PHE A 173 -8.78 -7.49 2.73
N CYS A 174 -7.96 -8.14 3.56
CA CYS A 174 -7.36 -9.43 3.23
C CYS A 174 -8.42 -10.50 2.93
N GLN A 175 -9.50 -10.53 3.71
CA GLN A 175 -10.62 -11.46 3.49
C GLN A 175 -11.32 -11.20 2.16
N GLU A 176 -11.73 -9.96 1.90
CA GLU A 176 -12.40 -9.58 0.66
C GLU A 176 -11.50 -9.80 -0.56
N PHE A 177 -10.24 -9.36 -0.47
CA PHE A 177 -9.26 -9.46 -1.54
C PHE A 177 -9.00 -10.92 -1.91
N ALA A 178 -8.72 -11.78 -0.92
CA ALA A 178 -8.50 -13.21 -1.14
C ALA A 178 -9.72 -13.90 -1.77
N GLN A 179 -10.92 -13.62 -1.25
CA GLN A 179 -12.17 -14.23 -1.74
C GLN A 179 -12.47 -13.86 -3.19
N ARG A 180 -12.00 -12.70 -3.65
CA ARG A 180 -12.24 -12.18 -5.00
C ARG A 180 -11.05 -12.39 -5.95
N GLY A 181 -10.05 -13.19 -5.56
CA GLY A 181 -8.93 -13.60 -6.41
C GLY A 181 -7.63 -12.82 -6.21
N GLY A 182 -7.58 -11.91 -5.24
CA GLY A 182 -6.36 -11.22 -4.85
C GLY A 182 -5.33 -12.18 -4.23
N GLN A 183 -4.09 -12.09 -4.67
CA GLN A 183 -3.04 -13.06 -4.37
C GLN A 183 -2.00 -12.55 -3.37
N LEU A 184 -1.58 -11.28 -3.48
CA LEU A 184 -0.43 -10.78 -2.73
C LEU A 184 -0.61 -9.33 -2.31
N LEU A 185 -0.22 -9.01 -1.07
CA LEU A 185 0.02 -7.63 -0.64
C LEU A 185 1.53 -7.38 -0.59
N ASP A 186 1.96 -6.29 -1.21
CA ASP A 186 3.32 -5.76 -1.04
C ASP A 186 3.34 -4.81 0.17
N CYS A 187 4.29 -5.06 1.07
CA CYS A 187 4.51 -4.29 2.29
C CYS A 187 5.86 -3.55 2.26
N GLN A 188 6.54 -3.52 1.11
CA GLN A 188 7.83 -2.88 0.85
C GLN A 188 8.95 -3.34 1.81
N VAL A 189 9.00 -2.76 3.00
CA VAL A 189 10.02 -3.01 4.03
C VAL A 189 9.35 -3.56 5.28
N LEU A 190 9.88 -4.67 5.80
CA LEU A 190 9.32 -5.33 6.97
C LEU A 190 9.54 -4.46 8.22
N ASN A 191 8.52 -4.36 9.05
CA ASN A 191 8.63 -3.81 10.39
C ASN A 191 7.92 -4.73 11.41
N GLU A 192 8.14 -4.50 12.70
CA GLU A 192 7.58 -5.31 13.77
C GLU A 192 6.05 -5.41 13.69
N HIS A 193 5.37 -4.32 13.32
CA HIS A 193 3.93 -4.29 13.18
C HIS A 193 3.45 -5.23 12.06
N THR A 194 3.97 -5.07 10.83
CA THR A 194 3.60 -5.92 9.69
C THR A 194 4.00 -7.37 9.90
N ALA A 195 5.16 -7.64 10.53
CA ALA A 195 5.59 -8.99 10.88
C ALA A 195 4.60 -9.66 11.84
N SER A 196 4.10 -8.93 12.84
CA SER A 196 3.08 -9.45 13.78
C SER A 196 1.74 -9.80 13.11
N LEU A 197 1.49 -9.26 11.90
CA LEU A 197 0.30 -9.52 11.08
C LEU A 197 0.52 -10.65 10.06
N GLY A 198 1.70 -11.27 10.05
CA GLY A 198 2.04 -12.39 9.17
C GLY A 198 2.81 -12.00 7.90
N ALA A 199 3.28 -10.75 7.79
CA ALA A 199 4.16 -10.37 6.68
C ALA A 199 5.51 -11.10 6.79
N VAL A 200 6.06 -11.47 5.64
CA VAL A 200 7.32 -12.19 5.49
C VAL A 200 8.19 -11.51 4.45
N GLU A 201 9.48 -11.83 4.44
CA GLU A 201 10.41 -11.36 3.42
C GLU A 201 10.63 -12.44 2.35
N ILE A 202 10.60 -12.02 1.08
CA ILE A 202 11.00 -12.84 -0.07
C ILE A 202 12.10 -12.11 -0.85
N SER A 203 12.86 -12.82 -1.67
CA SER A 203 13.84 -12.15 -2.53
C SER A 203 13.15 -11.18 -3.50
N ARG A 204 13.81 -10.07 -3.85
CA ARG A 204 13.33 -9.12 -4.86
C ARG A 204 12.94 -9.81 -6.16
N ARG A 205 13.74 -10.81 -6.56
CA ARG A 205 13.49 -11.61 -7.76
C ARG A 205 12.15 -12.34 -7.68
N HIS A 206 11.89 -13.07 -6.60
CA HIS A 206 10.61 -13.76 -6.43
C HIS A 206 9.43 -12.78 -6.36
N TYR A 207 9.63 -11.61 -5.74
CA TYR A 207 8.62 -10.56 -5.75
C TYR A 207 8.29 -10.07 -7.17
N ILE A 208 9.31 -9.80 -8.00
CA ILE A 208 9.10 -9.37 -9.40
C ILE A 208 8.40 -10.47 -10.20
N GLU A 209 8.76 -11.74 -10.01
CA GLU A 209 8.06 -12.88 -10.63
C GLU A 209 6.57 -12.93 -10.23
N HIS A 210 6.24 -12.70 -8.96
CA HIS A 210 4.85 -12.59 -8.51
C HIS A 210 4.13 -11.37 -9.11
N LEU A 211 4.78 -10.21 -9.12
CA LEU A 211 4.23 -8.98 -9.70
C LEU A 211 3.91 -9.16 -11.19
N ASP A 212 4.84 -9.76 -11.95
CA ASP A 212 4.68 -9.99 -13.38
C ASP A 212 3.49 -10.91 -13.70
N ASN A 213 3.26 -11.92 -12.86
CA ASN A 213 2.09 -12.80 -12.98
C ASN A 213 0.80 -12.09 -12.56
N CYS A 214 0.79 -11.47 -11.37
CA CYS A 214 -0.41 -10.87 -10.79
C CYS A 214 -0.96 -9.72 -11.63
N ARG A 215 -0.10 -8.91 -12.27
CA ARG A 215 -0.55 -7.77 -13.11
C ARG A 215 -1.25 -8.19 -14.40
N GLN A 216 -1.08 -9.44 -14.84
CA GLN A 216 -1.80 -9.99 -16.00
C GLN A 216 -3.18 -10.51 -15.63
N GLU A 217 -3.37 -10.86 -14.36
CA GLU A 217 -4.66 -11.28 -13.83
C GLU A 217 -5.52 -10.09 -13.42
N LYS A 218 -6.83 -10.31 -13.35
CA LYS A 218 -7.81 -9.27 -13.06
C LYS A 218 -8.77 -9.72 -11.99
N LEU A 219 -9.01 -8.83 -11.03
CA LEU A 219 -10.16 -8.92 -10.14
C LEU A 219 -11.46 -8.69 -10.92
N PRO A 220 -12.63 -9.03 -10.33
CA PRO A 220 -13.92 -8.62 -10.87
C PRO A 220 -13.96 -7.11 -11.15
N ARG A 221 -14.60 -6.72 -12.26
CA ARG A 221 -14.61 -5.32 -12.74
C ARG A 221 -15.17 -4.32 -11.72
N ASP A 222 -16.05 -4.79 -10.86
CA ASP A 222 -16.73 -4.04 -9.81
C ASP A 222 -15.97 -4.04 -8.48
N PHE A 223 -14.83 -4.74 -8.36
CA PHE A 223 -14.16 -4.96 -7.08
C PHE A 223 -13.84 -3.65 -6.34
N TRP A 224 -13.34 -2.65 -7.08
CA TRP A 224 -12.93 -1.35 -6.57
C TRP A 224 -14.04 -0.29 -6.55
N VAL A 225 -15.28 -0.63 -6.91
CA VAL A 225 -16.40 0.31 -6.81
C VAL A 225 -16.66 0.62 -5.32
N PRO A 226 -16.87 1.89 -4.94
CA PRO A 226 -17.11 2.25 -3.55
C PRO A 226 -18.28 1.46 -2.94
N ARG A 227 -18.02 0.83 -1.78
CA ARG A 227 -19.01 0.00 -1.08
C ARG A 227 -18.62 -0.26 0.36
N THR A 228 -19.57 -0.78 1.13
CA THR A 228 -19.32 -1.31 2.47
C THR A 228 -18.81 -2.74 2.38
N LEU A 229 -17.72 -3.03 3.08
CA LEU A 229 -17.11 -4.37 3.17
C LEU A 229 -17.51 -5.11 4.45
N PHE A 230 -17.71 -4.37 5.53
CA PHE A 230 -18.08 -4.92 6.84
C PHE A 230 -18.97 -3.94 7.60
N MET A 231 -19.99 -4.49 8.27
CA MET A 231 -20.87 -3.76 9.18
C MET A 231 -20.77 -4.36 10.58
N PRO A 232 -20.86 -3.54 11.64
CA PRO A 232 -21.00 -4.07 12.99
C PRO A 232 -22.30 -4.87 13.11
N ASN A 233 -22.26 -5.94 13.89
CA ASN A 233 -23.48 -6.67 14.25
C ASN A 233 -24.30 -5.77 15.19
N VAL A 234 -25.45 -5.30 14.73
CA VAL A 234 -26.43 -4.54 15.53
C VAL A 234 -27.06 -5.44 16.58
#